data_AF-A0A849G4N5-F1
#
_entry.id   AF-A0A849G4N5-F1
#
_cell.length_a   1.000
_cell.length_b   1.000
_cell.length_c   1.000
_cell.angle_alpha   90.00
_cell.angle_beta   90.00
_cell.angle_gamma   90.00
#
_symmetry.space_group_name_H-M   'P 1'
#
loop_
_entity.id
_entity.type
_entity.pdbx_description
1 polymer ?
#
loop_
_entity_poly.entity_id
_entity_poly.type
_entity_poly.pdbx_seq_one_letter_code
_entity_poly.pdbx_strand_id
1 'polypeptide(L)'
;MRHVLIVLLLAANAAFAECPAPPDIDAEEAQILAQARAANSESAARPLSAALWELWATAPDQTAQELLDRGMGARASWNFLDAMDAFDRLVEYCPDYAEGYNQRAFVSFLREDFSAA
;
A
#
# COMPACT_ATOMS: atom_id res chain seq x y z
N MET A 1 24.64 -56.43 -11.84
CA MET A 1 24.61 -55.03 -12.32
C MET A 1 23.32 -54.41 -11.80
N ARG A 2 23.40 -53.56 -10.76
CA ARG A 2 22.24 -52.97 -10.10
C ARG A 2 22.24 -51.48 -10.45
N HIS A 3 21.46 -51.11 -11.46
CA HIS A 3 21.30 -49.71 -11.84
C HIS A 3 20.49 -49.01 -10.74
N VAL A 4 21.15 -48.16 -9.96
CA VAL A 4 20.49 -47.27 -9.00
C VAL A 4 20.09 -46.02 -9.78
N LEU A 5 18.79 -45.91 -10.11
CA LEU A 5 18.20 -44.66 -10.58
C LEU A 5 18.06 -43.71 -9.40
N ILE A 6 18.85 -42.64 -9.38
CA ILE A 6 18.66 -41.51 -8.49
C ILE A 6 17.67 -40.57 -9.17
N VAL A 7 16.44 -40.56 -8.67
CA VAL A 7 15.41 -39.58 -9.06
C VAL A 7 15.73 -38.27 -8.35
N LEU A 8 16.25 -37.29 -9.09
CA LEU A 8 16.34 -35.90 -8.63
C LEU A 8 14.91 -35.33 -8.59
N LEU A 9 14.36 -35.21 -7.39
CA LEU A 9 13.18 -34.40 -7.14
C LEU A 9 13.59 -32.92 -7.23
N LEU A 10 13.36 -32.31 -8.39
CA LEU A 10 13.32 -30.87 -8.55
C LEU A 10 12.13 -30.35 -7.74
N ALA A 11 12.37 -29.96 -6.49
CA ALA A 11 11.42 -29.12 -5.75
C ALA A 11 11.39 -27.76 -6.47
N ALA A 12 10.37 -27.54 -7.29
CA ALA A 12 10.03 -26.22 -7.75
C ALA A 12 9.57 -25.44 -6.51
N ASN A 13 10.49 -24.70 -5.89
CA ASN A 13 10.10 -23.64 -4.98
C ASN A 13 9.31 -22.65 -5.83
N ALA A 14 7.98 -22.68 -5.72
CA ALA A 14 7.17 -21.53 -6.07
C ALA A 14 7.66 -20.40 -5.17
N ALA A 15 8.56 -19.57 -5.70
CA ALA A 15 8.92 -18.33 -5.04
C ALA A 15 7.63 -17.51 -4.99
N PHE A 16 6.98 -17.48 -3.83
CA PHE A 16 6.02 -16.43 -3.55
C PHE A 16 6.79 -15.13 -3.75
N ALA A 17 6.38 -14.33 -4.72
CA ALA A 17 7.01 -13.04 -4.97
C ALA A 17 6.76 -12.18 -3.73
N GLU A 18 7.80 -12.01 -2.93
CA GLU A 18 7.78 -11.13 -1.76
C GLU A 18 7.64 -9.68 -2.25
N CYS A 19 6.84 -8.88 -1.53
CA CYS A 19 6.67 -7.48 -1.90
C CYS A 19 8.04 -6.77 -1.89
N PRO A 20 8.37 -5.97 -2.92
CA PRO A 20 9.62 -5.23 -2.93
C PRO A 20 9.63 -4.14 -1.85
N ALA A 21 10.81 -3.62 -1.56
CA ALA A 21 10.93 -2.45 -0.69
C ALA A 21 10.09 -1.28 -1.25
N PRO A 22 9.46 -0.46 -0.39
CA PRO A 22 8.75 0.73 -0.81
C PRO A 22 9.61 1.67 -1.67
N PRO A 23 9.00 2.40 -2.62
CA PRO A 23 9.74 3.37 -3.43
C PRO A 23 10.37 4.44 -2.54
N ASP A 24 11.60 4.84 -2.87
CA ASP A 24 12.25 5.99 -2.24
C ASP A 24 11.62 7.29 -2.74
N ILE A 25 10.75 7.88 -1.92
CA ILE A 25 10.02 9.12 -2.22
C ILE A 25 10.47 10.32 -1.37
N ASP A 26 11.50 10.15 -0.53
CA ASP A 26 11.88 11.11 0.51
C ASP A 26 12.16 12.51 -0.05
N ALA A 27 12.89 12.59 -1.16
CA ALA A 27 13.27 13.85 -1.78
C ALA A 27 12.05 14.58 -2.38
N GLU A 28 11.16 13.84 -3.05
CA GLU A 28 9.97 14.41 -3.68
C GLU A 28 8.95 14.84 -2.62
N GLU A 29 8.72 14.01 -1.60
CA GLU A 29 7.89 14.34 -0.45
C GLU A 29 8.39 15.61 0.26
N ALA A 30 9.69 15.69 0.56
CA ALA A 30 10.28 16.86 1.20
C ALA A 30 10.08 18.14 0.36
N GLN A 31 10.19 18.02 -0.97
CA GLN A 31 9.95 19.14 -1.88
C GLN A 31 8.49 19.59 -1.90
N ILE A 32 7.53 18.66 -1.95
CA ILE A 32 6.09 18.98 -1.92
C ILE A 32 5.72 19.62 -0.57
N LEU A 33 6.21 19.06 0.54
CA LEU A 33 5.99 19.58 1.88
C LEU A 33 6.57 20.99 2.06
N ALA A 34 7.76 21.26 1.53
CA ALA A 34 8.35 22.60 1.57
C ALA A 34 7.50 23.63 0.81
N GLN A 35 6.99 23.27 -0.36
CA GLN A 35 6.07 24.13 -1.13
C GLN A 35 4.75 24.35 -0.39
N ALA A 36 4.18 23.30 0.21
CA ALA A 36 2.91 23.38 0.93
C ALA A 36 3.02 24.31 2.15
N ARG A 37 4.14 24.25 2.88
CA ARG A 37 4.43 25.14 4.01
C ARG A 37 4.59 26.61 3.58
N ALA A 38 5.04 26.86 2.36
CA ALA A 38 5.23 28.21 1.82
C ALA A 38 3.95 28.79 1.17
N ALA A 39 2.89 27.99 1.00
CA ALA A 39 1.66 28.44 0.37
C ALA A 39 0.91 29.45 1.25
N ASN A 40 0.50 30.58 0.66
CA ASN A 40 -0.16 31.68 1.38
C ASN A 40 -1.69 31.59 1.40
N SER A 41 -2.26 30.50 0.89
CA SER A 41 -3.70 30.26 0.89
C SER A 41 -4.01 28.77 0.76
N GLU A 42 -5.21 28.39 1.19
CA GLU A 42 -5.74 27.03 0.97
C GLU A 42 -5.78 26.69 -0.52
N SER A 43 -6.20 27.63 -1.38
CA SER A 43 -6.26 27.42 -2.83
C SER A 43 -4.89 27.10 -3.44
N ALA A 44 -3.81 27.69 -2.91
CA ALA A 44 -2.45 27.41 -3.34
C ALA A 44 -1.93 26.08 -2.77
N ALA A 45 -2.33 25.70 -1.54
CA ALA A 45 -1.90 24.46 -0.89
C ALA A 45 -2.63 23.21 -1.39
N ARG A 46 -3.89 23.34 -1.83
CA ARG A 46 -4.73 22.21 -2.26
C ARG A 46 -4.09 21.30 -3.32
N PRO A 47 -3.54 21.81 -4.45
CA PRO A 47 -2.89 20.93 -5.44
C PRO A 47 -1.64 20.23 -4.87
N LEU A 48 -0.92 20.84 -3.94
CA LEU A 48 0.25 20.24 -3.31
C LEU A 48 -0.16 19.10 -2.36
N SER A 49 -1.27 19.28 -1.63
CA SER A 49 -1.84 18.19 -0.83
C SER A 49 -2.30 17.03 -1.71
N ALA A 50 -2.89 17.30 -2.88
CA ALA A 50 -3.29 16.24 -3.81
C ALA A 50 -2.07 15.48 -4.35
N ALA A 51 -1.02 16.19 -4.76
CA ALA A 51 0.23 15.58 -5.21
C ALA A 51 0.89 14.71 -4.12
N LEU A 52 0.83 15.14 -2.86
CA LEU A 52 1.36 14.36 -1.75
C LEU A 52 0.57 13.05 -1.53
N TRP A 53 -0.76 13.09 -1.66
CA TRP A 53 -1.59 11.88 -1.63
C TRP A 53 -1.30 10.94 -2.80
N GLU A 54 -1.09 11.47 -4.00
CA GLU A 54 -0.71 10.67 -5.18
C GLU A 54 0.65 10.00 -4.99
N LEU A 55 1.61 10.73 -4.41
CA LEU A 55 2.94 10.20 -4.09
C LEU A 55 2.86 9.04 -3.09
N TRP A 56 2.16 9.23 -1.98
CA TRP A 56 1.97 8.18 -0.97
C TRP A 56 1.18 6.98 -1.49
N ALA A 57 0.26 7.20 -2.45
CA ALA A 57 -0.55 6.14 -3.07
C ALA A 57 0.18 5.35 -4.18
N THR A 58 1.48 5.59 -4.38
CA THR A 58 2.33 4.80 -5.29
C THR A 58 2.85 3.57 -4.56
N ALA A 59 2.24 2.42 -4.81
CA ALA A 59 2.57 1.18 -4.11
C ALA A 59 3.88 0.53 -4.66
N PRO A 60 4.53 -0.36 -3.87
CA PRO A 60 5.83 -0.95 -4.25
C PRO A 60 5.80 -1.80 -5.53
N ASP A 61 4.67 -2.40 -5.86
CA ASP A 61 4.44 -3.14 -7.10
C ASP A 61 2.96 -3.17 -7.52
N GLN A 62 2.68 -3.85 -8.63
CA GLN A 62 1.32 -3.98 -9.16
C GLN A 62 0.36 -4.71 -8.21
N THR A 63 0.80 -5.75 -7.50
CA THR A 63 -0.08 -6.51 -6.60
C THR A 63 -0.50 -5.64 -5.43
N ALA A 64 0.44 -4.89 -4.86
CA ALA A 64 0.18 -3.91 -3.81
C ALA A 64 -0.74 -2.78 -4.31
N GLN A 65 -0.51 -2.27 -5.52
CA GLN A 65 -1.33 -1.21 -6.12
C GLN A 65 -2.77 -1.67 -6.32
N GLU A 66 -3.01 -2.87 -6.84
CA GLU A 66 -4.35 -3.41 -7.06
C GLU A 66 -5.14 -3.57 -5.75
N LEU A 67 -4.46 -4.00 -4.67
CA LEU A 67 -5.06 -4.09 -3.33
C LEU A 67 -5.37 -2.70 -2.77
N LEU A 68 -4.45 -1.74 -2.91
CA LEU A 68 -4.64 -0.36 -2.49
C LEU A 68 -5.84 0.27 -3.22
N ASP A 69 -5.90 0.16 -4.54
CA ASP A 69 -6.95 0.72 -5.38
C ASP A 69 -8.32 0.10 -5.06
N ARG A 70 -8.38 -1.22 -4.87
CA ARG A 70 -9.59 -1.91 -4.44
C ARG A 70 -10.07 -1.40 -3.08
N GLY A 71 -9.16 -1.28 -2.12
CA GLY A 71 -9.48 -0.81 -0.77
C GLY A 71 -9.97 0.64 -0.78
N MET A 72 -9.29 1.52 -1.51
CA MET A 72 -9.67 2.94 -1.63
C MET A 72 -11.01 3.11 -2.33
N GLY A 73 -11.27 2.36 -3.41
CA GLY A 73 -12.55 2.37 -4.11
C GLY A 73 -13.71 1.89 -3.23
N ALA A 74 -13.50 0.81 -2.48
CA ALA A 74 -14.47 0.28 -1.53
C ALA A 74 -14.73 1.28 -0.38
N ARG A 75 -13.67 1.89 0.18
CA ARG A 75 -13.76 2.95 1.21
C ARG A 75 -14.57 4.14 0.69
N ALA A 76 -14.30 4.61 -0.52
CA ALA A 76 -15.01 5.74 -1.13
C ALA A 76 -16.51 5.46 -1.33
N SER A 77 -16.87 4.19 -1.53
CA SER A 77 -18.26 3.74 -1.70
C SER A 77 -18.93 3.32 -0.39
N TRP A 78 -18.30 3.57 0.77
CA TRP A 78 -18.76 3.15 2.10
C TRP A 78 -18.89 1.62 2.27
N ASN A 79 -18.30 0.83 1.37
CA ASN A 79 -18.22 -0.61 1.49
C ASN A 79 -17.01 -0.98 2.36
N PHE A 80 -17.15 -0.77 3.66
CA PHE A 80 -16.05 -0.95 4.59
C PHE A 80 -15.63 -2.41 4.80
N LEU A 81 -16.50 -3.37 4.51
CA LEU A 81 -16.15 -4.80 4.57
C LEU A 81 -15.11 -5.12 3.49
N ASP A 82 -15.36 -4.74 2.25
CA ASP A 82 -14.41 -4.96 1.16
C ASP A 82 -13.15 -4.10 1.29
N ALA A 83 -13.26 -2.91 1.87
CA ALA A 83 -12.11 -2.05 2.13
C ALA A 83 -11.16 -2.69 3.16
N MET A 84 -11.70 -3.21 4.28
CA MET A 84 -10.92 -3.92 5.28
C MET A 84 -10.27 -5.18 4.71
N ASP A 85 -11.01 -6.01 3.95
CA ASP A 85 -10.45 -7.21 3.29
C ASP A 85 -9.25 -6.86 2.40
N ALA A 86 -9.39 -5.81 1.58
CA ALA A 86 -8.32 -5.39 0.69
C ALA A 86 -7.09 -4.87 1.46
N PHE A 87 -7.29 -4.03 2.49
CA PHE A 87 -6.19 -3.46 3.26
C PHE A 87 -5.54 -4.47 4.22
N ASP A 88 -6.28 -5.41 4.81
CA ASP A 88 -5.73 -6.51 5.60
C ASP A 88 -4.78 -7.36 4.73
N ARG A 89 -5.19 -7.69 3.51
CA ARG A 89 -4.36 -8.41 2.54
C ARG A 89 -3.17 -7.58 2.07
N LEU A 90 -3.33 -6.27 1.92
CA LEU A 90 -2.24 -5.36 1.54
C LEU A 90 -1.14 -5.34 2.61
N VAL A 91 -1.49 -5.18 3.89
CA VAL A 91 -0.50 -5.13 4.97
C VAL A 91 0.11 -6.50 5.27
N GLU A 92 -0.57 -7.59 4.95
CA GLU A 92 0.01 -8.94 4.98
C GLU A 92 1.02 -9.14 3.84
N TYR A 93 0.71 -8.65 2.64
CA TYR A 93 1.57 -8.79 1.48
C TYR A 93 2.78 -7.85 1.49
N CYS A 94 2.56 -6.58 1.84
CA CYS A 94 3.56 -5.51 1.86
C CYS A 94 3.67 -4.87 3.26
N PRO A 95 4.30 -5.56 4.23
CA PRO A 95 4.36 -5.09 5.62
C PRO A 95 5.19 -3.81 5.83
N ASP A 96 6.05 -3.46 4.88
CA ASP A 96 6.87 -2.24 4.96
C ASP A 96 6.20 -1.01 4.28
N TYR A 97 5.04 -1.19 3.63
CA TYR A 97 4.35 -0.10 2.93
C TYR A 97 3.38 0.66 3.85
N ALA A 98 3.82 1.82 4.32
CA ALA A 98 3.11 2.61 5.33
C ALA A 98 1.67 3.02 4.94
N GLU A 99 1.42 3.39 3.68
CA GLU A 99 0.11 3.85 3.23
C GLU A 99 -0.97 2.75 3.35
N GLY A 100 -0.59 1.47 3.23
CA GLY A 100 -1.50 0.35 3.47
C GLY A 100 -2.08 0.36 4.88
N TYR A 101 -1.24 0.64 5.89
CA TYR A 101 -1.68 0.81 7.28
C TYR A 101 -2.49 2.08 7.48
N ASN A 102 -2.09 3.19 6.84
CA ASN A 102 -2.84 4.46 6.92
C ASN A 102 -4.28 4.28 6.46
N GLN A 103 -4.49 3.69 5.29
CA GLN A 103 -5.83 3.50 4.74
C GLN A 103 -6.66 2.51 5.57
N ARG A 104 -6.04 1.45 6.08
CA ARG A 104 -6.68 0.52 7.01
C ARG A 104 -7.19 1.22 8.27
N ALA A 105 -6.35 2.01 8.92
CA ALA A 105 -6.71 2.81 10.08
C ALA A 105 -7.79 3.85 9.74
N PHE A 106 -7.73 4.45 8.55
CA PHE A 106 -8.76 5.39 8.10
C PHE A 106 -10.12 4.72 7.96
N VAL A 107 -10.19 3.49 7.44
CA VAL A 107 -11.45 2.73 7.42
C VAL A 107 -11.94 2.43 8.84
N SER A 108 -11.07 2.03 9.77
CA SER A 108 -11.45 1.84 11.18
C SER A 108 -12.00 3.12 11.80
N PHE A 109 -11.35 4.26 11.56
CA PHE A 109 -11.83 5.57 12.00
C PHE A 109 -13.21 5.92 11.43
N LEU A 110 -13.44 5.69 10.12
CA LEU A 110 -14.73 5.94 9.47
C LEU A 110 -15.86 5.03 10.00
N ARG A 111 -15.51 3.86 10.54
CA ARG A 111 -16.42 2.93 11.20
C ARG A 111 -16.63 3.24 12.68
N GLU A 112 -15.98 4.27 13.21
CA GLU A 112 -15.92 4.61 14.65
C GLU A 112 -15.30 3.49 15.53
N ASP A 113 -14.53 2.58 14.94
CA ASP A 113 -13.74 1.58 15.66
C ASP A 113 -12.34 2.13 15.95
N PHE A 114 -12.27 3.11 16.85
CA PHE A 114 -11.03 3.80 17.20
C PHE A 114 -9.99 2.90 17.87
N SER A 115 -10.40 1.74 18.39
CA SER A 115 -9.48 0.76 18.98
C SER A 115 -8.68 0.00 17.92
N ALA A 116 -9.23 -0.10 16.71
CA ALA A 116 -8.63 -0.76 15.56
C ALA A 116 -8.02 0.22 14.53
N ALA A 117 -8.02 1.52 14.83
CA ALA A 117 -7.37 2.57 14.04
C ALA A 117 -5.96 2.82 14.55
#